data_AF-A0A7X0E4B6-F1
#
_entry.id   AF-A0A7X0E4B6-F1
#
_cell.length_a   1.000
_cell.length_b   1.000
_cell.length_c   1.000
_cell.angle_alpha   90.00
_cell.angle_beta   90.00
_cell.angle_gamma   90.00
#
_symmetry.space_group_name_H-M   'P 1'
#
loop_
_entity.id
_entity.type
_entity.pdbx_description
1 polymer ?
#
loop_
_entity_poly.entity_id
_entity_poly.type
_entity_poly.pdbx_seq_one_letter_code
_entity_poly.pdbx_strand_id
1 'polypeptide(L)'
;MANIQFNYLYRDAGNYKNFGSVIFANPSNIGVTELSGLIQSNLIDQTWFYNHYWHLPDLRPKTFNNHTDPTWHEFERVGYTDEAANFKIELSEFIKLIMRESRE
;
A
#
# COMPACT_ATOMS: atom_id res chain seq x y z
N MET A 1 7.79 -1.35 20.63
CA MET A 1 7.31 -2.13 19.48
C MET A 1 7.39 -1.22 18.27
N ALA A 2 7.99 -1.67 17.18
CA ALA A 2 8.14 -0.85 15.99
C ALA A 2 6.86 -0.89 15.16
N ASN A 3 6.46 0.28 14.66
CA ASN A 3 5.36 0.41 13.70
C ASN A 3 5.82 -0.08 12.32
N ILE A 4 4.89 -0.23 11.40
CA ILE A 4 5.19 -0.66 10.03
C ILE A 4 4.93 0.49 9.06
N GLN A 5 5.95 0.83 8.30
CA GLN A 5 5.84 1.75 7.18
C GLN A 5 5.61 0.97 5.89
N PHE A 6 4.54 1.30 5.18
CA PHE A 6 4.21 0.80 3.85
C PHE A 6 4.49 1.91 2.84
N ASN A 7 5.38 1.64 1.89
CA ASN A 7 5.79 2.56 0.84
C ASN A 7 5.24 2.09 -0.50
N TYR A 8 4.73 3.04 -1.27
CA TYR A 8 4.13 2.82 -2.57
C TYR A 8 4.23 4.10 -3.40
N LEU A 9 3.99 3.97 -4.69
CA LEU A 9 4.02 5.10 -5.60
C LEU A 9 2.91 5.01 -6.63
N TYR A 10 2.63 6.15 -7.24
CA TYR A 10 1.85 6.23 -8.45
C TYR A 10 2.75 6.60 -9.62
N ARG A 11 2.60 5.92 -10.76
CA ARG A 11 3.34 6.20 -12.00
C ARG A 11 2.36 6.48 -13.12
N ASP A 12 2.48 7.63 -13.77
CA ASP A 12 1.66 7.98 -14.94
C ASP A 12 2.24 7.46 -16.27
N ALA A 13 1.51 7.69 -17.37
CA ALA A 13 1.90 7.25 -18.71
C ALA A 13 3.20 7.91 -19.21
N GLY A 14 3.54 9.08 -18.67
CA GLY A 14 4.79 9.80 -18.94
C GLY A 14 5.96 9.31 -18.08
N ASN A 15 5.77 8.25 -17.29
CA ASN A 15 6.75 7.68 -16.34
C ASN A 15 7.15 8.65 -15.21
N TYR A 16 6.34 9.68 -14.93
CA TYR A 16 6.52 10.49 -13.72
C TYR A 16 5.98 9.74 -12.50
N LYS A 17 6.69 9.85 -11.38
CA LYS A 17 6.46 9.05 -10.16
C LYS A 17 6.11 9.96 -8.99
N ASN A 18 5.01 9.66 -8.32
CA ASN A 18 4.62 10.29 -7.07
C ASN A 18 4.68 9.29 -5.92
N PHE A 19 5.52 9.54 -4.93
CA PHE A 19 5.79 8.62 -3.82
C PHE A 19 4.90 8.93 -2.62
N GLY A 20 4.50 7.88 -1.90
CA GLY A 20 3.75 8.01 -0.67
C GLY A 20 4.05 6.88 0.31
N SER A 21 3.75 7.15 1.57
CA SER A 21 3.93 6.17 2.62
C SER A 21 2.85 6.31 3.68
N VAL A 22 2.47 5.19 4.29
CA VAL A 22 1.58 5.14 5.44
C VAL A 22 2.25 4.34 6.56
N ILE A 23 2.00 4.74 7.80
CA ILE A 23 2.56 4.09 8.98
C ILE A 23 1.41 3.48 9.78
N PHE A 24 1.41 2.16 9.83
CA PHE A 24 0.45 1.36 10.57
C PHE A 24 0.95 1.08 11.98
N ALA A 25 0.05 1.16 12.96
CA ALA A 25 0.31 0.63 14.29
C ALA A 25 0.42 -0.90 14.22
N ASN A 26 1.45 -1.45 14.86
CA ASN A 26 1.71 -2.90 14.89
C ASN A 26 1.68 -3.47 16.32
N PRO A 27 0.55 -3.38 17.06
CA PRO A 27 0.45 -3.94 18.41
C PRO A 27 0.52 -5.47 18.43
N SER A 28 0.14 -6.13 17.32
CA SER A 28 0.20 -7.58 17.15
C SER A 28 1.60 -8.11 16.84
N ASN A 29 2.60 -7.23 16.71
CA ASN A 29 3.99 -7.57 16.42
C ASN A 29 4.17 -8.47 15.19
N ILE A 30 3.41 -8.19 14.13
CA ILE A 30 3.47 -8.91 12.86
C ILE A 30 4.84 -8.68 12.22
N GLY A 31 5.42 -9.76 11.67
CA GLY A 31 6.71 -9.74 11.01
C GLY A 31 6.66 -9.03 9.66
N VAL A 32 7.65 -8.17 9.37
CA VAL A 32 7.77 -7.51 8.04
C VAL A 32 7.86 -8.55 6.91
N THR A 33 8.56 -9.66 7.13
CA THR A 33 8.70 -10.73 6.13
C THR A 33 7.36 -11.40 5.82
N GLU A 34 6.57 -11.71 6.85
CA GLU A 34 5.24 -12.30 6.70
C GLU A 34 4.30 -11.31 5.98
N LEU A 35 4.28 -10.06 6.43
CA LEU A 35 3.49 -9.00 5.82
C LEU A 35 3.86 -8.78 4.34
N SER A 36 5.16 -8.76 4.02
CA SER A 36 5.63 -8.59 2.64
C SER A 36 5.18 -9.73 1.73
N GLY A 37 5.22 -10.97 2.21
CA GLY A 37 4.70 -12.13 1.47
C GLY A 37 3.18 -12.05 1.26
N LEU A 38 2.43 -11.64 2.28
CA LEU A 38 0.99 -11.41 2.17
C LEU A 38 0.66 -10.33 1.14
N ILE A 39 1.31 -9.17 1.23
CA ILE A 39 1.12 -8.07 0.27
C ILE A 39 1.41 -8.57 -1.15
N GLN A 40 2.58 -9.18 -1.39
CA GLN A 40 2.97 -9.69 -2.71
C GLN A 40 1.94 -10.65 -3.30
N SER A 41 1.39 -11.56 -2.49
CA SER A 41 0.35 -12.49 -2.96
C SER A 41 -0.97 -11.82 -3.36
N ASN A 42 -1.21 -10.57 -2.92
CA ASN A 42 -2.42 -9.80 -3.23
C ASN A 42 -2.17 -8.71 -4.29
N LEU A 43 -0.93 -8.59 -4.81
CA LEU A 43 -0.60 -7.66 -5.89
C LEU A 43 -0.96 -8.25 -7.26
N ILE A 44 -1.45 -7.39 -8.13
CA ILE A 44 -1.58 -7.64 -9.56
C ILE A 44 -0.16 -7.74 -10.13
N ASP A 45 0.16 -8.90 -10.70
CA ASP A 45 1.48 -9.19 -11.29
C ASP A 45 2.65 -8.90 -10.32
N GLN A 46 2.45 -9.16 -9.02
CA GLN A 46 3.46 -8.94 -7.97
C GLN A 46 3.94 -7.49 -7.81
N THR A 47 3.28 -6.52 -8.46
CA THR A 47 3.75 -5.12 -8.51
C THR A 47 2.65 -4.12 -8.19
N TRP A 48 1.44 -4.33 -8.71
CA TRP A 48 0.40 -3.30 -8.72
C TRP A 48 -0.75 -3.62 -7.78
N PHE A 49 -1.45 -2.58 -7.33
CA PHE A 49 -2.69 -2.71 -6.57
C PHE A 49 -3.60 -1.51 -6.81
N TYR A 50 -4.87 -1.64 -6.49
CA TYR A 50 -5.80 -0.54 -6.49
C TYR A 50 -5.89 0.06 -5.09
N ASN A 51 -5.46 1.31 -4.93
CA ASN A 51 -5.48 2.00 -3.64
C ASN A 51 -6.86 2.03 -2.98
N HIS A 52 -7.93 2.15 -3.76
CA HIS A 52 -9.29 2.22 -3.24
C HIS A 52 -9.75 0.91 -2.60
N TYR A 53 -9.38 -0.25 -3.16
CA TYR A 53 -9.64 -1.55 -2.54
C TYR A 53 -8.84 -1.72 -1.24
N TRP A 54 -7.64 -1.12 -1.17
CA TRP A 54 -6.77 -1.21 0.00
C TRP A 54 -6.99 -0.06 1.00
N HIS A 55 -7.95 0.82 0.72
CA HIS A 55 -8.28 2.03 1.48
C HIS A 55 -7.08 2.99 1.66
N LEU A 56 -6.07 2.91 0.79
CA LEU A 56 -4.87 3.72 0.85
C LEU A 56 -5.08 5.10 0.19
N PRO A 57 -4.35 6.13 0.65
CA PRO A 57 -4.40 7.45 0.05
C PRO A 57 -4.14 7.43 -1.45
N ASP A 58 -4.89 8.25 -2.19
CA ASP A 58 -4.71 8.37 -3.62
C ASP A 58 -3.53 9.30 -3.94
N LEU A 59 -2.50 8.73 -4.57
CA LEU A 59 -1.32 9.48 -5.00
C LEU A 59 -1.43 10.03 -6.43
N ARG A 60 -2.58 9.93 -7.10
CA ARG A 60 -2.72 10.46 -8.46
C ARG A 60 -2.68 11.99 -8.43
N PRO A 61 -1.98 12.62 -9.38
CA PRO A 61 -1.98 14.07 -9.48
C PRO A 61 -3.36 14.57 -9.91
N LYS A 62 -3.65 15.85 -9.63
CA LYS A 62 -4.89 16.50 -10.12
C LYS A 62 -5.00 16.52 -11.66
N THR A 63 -3.88 16.35 -12.36
CA THR A 63 -3.78 16.28 -13.82
C THR A 63 -4.01 14.88 -14.38
N PHE A 64 -4.40 13.91 -13.53
CA PHE A 64 -4.68 12.53 -13.92
C PHE A 64 -5.66 12.46 -15.10
N ASN A 65 -5.27 11.68 -16.11
CA ASN A 65 -6.08 11.41 -17.29
C ASN A 65 -6.40 9.92 -17.39
N ASN A 66 -7.65 9.54 -17.11
CA ASN A 66 -8.11 8.15 -17.13
C ASN A 66 -8.03 7.44 -18.50
N HIS A 67 -7.78 8.17 -19.59
CA HIS A 67 -7.62 7.59 -20.93
C HIS A 67 -6.20 7.09 -21.20
N THR A 68 -5.20 7.70 -20.55
CA THR A 68 -3.78 7.40 -20.80
C THR A 68 -3.11 6.84 -19.56
N ASP A 69 -3.50 7.32 -18.39
CA ASP A 69 -2.83 7.01 -17.15
C ASP A 69 -3.41 5.76 -16.48
N PRO A 70 -2.55 4.91 -15.89
CA PRO A 70 -3.01 3.74 -15.15
C PRO A 70 -3.80 4.17 -13.92
N THR A 71 -4.75 3.34 -13.52
CA THR A 71 -5.55 3.58 -12.30
C THR A 71 -4.99 2.91 -11.05
N TRP A 72 -3.91 2.14 -11.20
CA TRP A 72 -3.28 1.38 -10.12
C TRP A 72 -2.05 2.08 -9.56
N HIS A 73 -1.67 1.70 -8.35
CA HIS A 73 -0.46 2.09 -7.64
C HIS A 73 0.55 0.95 -7.65
N GLU A 74 1.81 1.30 -7.44
CA GLU A 74 2.94 0.38 -7.40
C GLU A 74 3.39 0.19 -5.97
N PHE A 75 3.46 -1.06 -5.53
CA PHE A 75 4.07 -1.40 -4.25
C PHE A 75 5.58 -1.23 -4.32
N GLU A 76 6.16 -0.59 -3.31
CA GLU A 76 7.62 -0.44 -3.20
C GLU A 76 8.19 -1.40 -2.15
N ARG A 77 7.81 -1.21 -0.88
CA ARG A 77 8.31 -2.01 0.25
C ARG A 77 7.54 -1.77 1.53
N VAL A 78 7.64 -2.72 2.45
CA VAL A 78 7.30 -2.55 3.87
C VAL A 78 8.54 -2.65 4.75
N GLY A 79 8.55 -1.93 5.87
CA GLY A 79 9.64 -1.97 6.83
C GLY A 79 9.22 -1.54 8.22
N TYR A 80 10.03 -1.88 9.22
CA TYR A 80 9.87 -1.37 10.58
C TYR A 80 10.22 0.12 10.62
N THR A 81 9.48 0.88 11.43
CA THR A 81 9.76 2.29 11.72
C THR A 81 9.45 2.61 13.18
N ASP A 82 10.20 3.56 13.73
CA ASP A 82 9.96 4.14 15.06
C ASP A 82 9.02 5.35 15.01
N GLU A 83 8.61 5.77 13.82
CA GLU A 83 7.65 6.86 13.63
C GLU A 83 6.25 6.48 14.14
N ALA A 84 5.50 7.47 14.61
CA ALA A 84 4.13 7.27 15.09
C ALA A 84 3.20 6.85 13.94
N ALA A 85 2.26 5.95 14.25
CA ALA A 85 1.23 5.56 13.29
C ALA A 85 0.45 6.79 12.81
N ASN A 86 0.37 6.95 11.49
CA ASN A 86 -0.33 8.07 10.84
C ASN A 86 -1.61 7.62 10.12
N PHE A 87 -1.92 6.32 10.21
CA PHE A 87 -3.05 5.71 9.54
C PHE A 87 -4.17 5.37 10.52
N LYS A 88 -5.42 5.46 10.05
CA LYS A 88 -6.62 5.34 10.90
C LYS A 88 -6.87 3.92 11.41
N ILE A 89 -6.40 2.92 10.68
CA ILE A 89 -6.57 1.51 11.02
C ILE A 89 -5.22 0.89 11.42
N GLU A 90 -5.29 -0.14 12.26
CA GLU A 90 -4.13 -0.93 12.63
C GLU A 90 -3.70 -1.86 11.50
N LEU A 91 -2.48 -2.38 11.60
CA LEU A 91 -1.93 -3.30 10.59
C LEU A 91 -2.76 -4.58 10.45
N SER A 92 -3.30 -5.11 11.55
CA SER A 92 -4.13 -6.32 11.55
C SER A 92 -5.42 -6.13 10.76
N GLU A 93 -6.06 -4.98 10.89
CA GLU A 93 -7.27 -4.61 10.13
C GLU A 93 -6.94 -4.41 8.65
N PHE A 94 -5.79 -3.79 8.34
CA PHE A 94 -5.31 -3.66 6.96
C PHE A 94 -5.08 -5.03 6.30
N ILE A 95 -4.48 -6.00 7.00
CA ILE A 95 -4.28 -7.36 6.48
C ILE A 95 -5.62 -8.05 6.18
N LYS A 96 -6.61 -7.93 7.08
CA LYS A 96 -7.95 -8.50 6.84
C LYS A 96 -8.62 -7.89 5.61
N LEU A 97 -8.41 -6.60 5.40
CA LEU A 97 -8.96 -5.85 4.29
C LEU A 97 -8.38 -6.33 2.96
N ILE A 98 -7.05 -6.40 2.82
CA ILE A 98 -6.42 -6.90 1.58
C ILE A 98 -6.77 -8.37 1.29
N MET A 99 -6.86 -9.20 2.34
CA MET A 99 -7.22 -10.62 2.21
C MET A 99 -8.67 -10.86 1.77
N ARG A 100 -9.56 -9.91 2.04
CA ARG A 100 -10.96 -9.99 1.61
C ARG A 100 -11.08 -9.75 0.11
N GLU A 101 -10.38 -8.73 -0.40
CA GLU A 101 -10.44 -8.33 -1.81
C GLU A 101 -9.82 -9.37 -2.75
N SER A 102 -8.85 -10.16 -2.28
CA SER A 102 -8.25 -11.23 -3.10
C SER A 102 -9.12 -12.48 -3.26
N ARG A 103 -10.31 -12.54 -2.64
CA ARG A 103 -11.21 -13.71 -2.66
C ARG A 103 -12.45 -13.53 -3.54
N GLU A 104 -12.57 -12.43 -4.27
CA GLU A 104 -13.68 -12.13 -5.19
C GLU A 104 -13.27 -12.22 -6.66
#